data_AF-A0A0Q8WTT7-F1
#
_entry.id   AF-A0A0Q8WTT7-F1
#
_cell.length_a   1.000
_cell.length_b   1.000
_cell.length_c   1.000
_cell.angle_alpha   90.00
_cell.angle_beta   90.00
_cell.angle_gamma   90.00
#
_symmetry.space_group_name_H-M   'P 1'
#
loop_
_entity.id
_entity.type
_entity.pdbx_description
1 polymer ?
#
loop_
_entity_poly.entity_id
_entity_poly.type
_entity_poly.pdbx_seq_one_letter_code
_entity_poly.pdbx_strand_id
1 'polypeptide(L)'
;MFPPAPAEPPAPTAAPYTEDDIHRLVHRFYAKVRQDEVLGPIFNARVADWDRHLEMLCDFWSSLVLGTRRFKGAPIPAHARIPDLSWPLFQRWLALFHGTSAELGCPALQTQVDAMAERIAAKLWSVWQQRAAIPSLPGTLPEGVRPYKDSPVFTPENLPDALKAAHSTKAGTWGLLKVHAGVLRFTLDDAPGGEAVLTAGQQVLIEPQVRHHVAFELPGSFQITFCRA
;
A
#
# COMPACT_ATOMS: atom_id res chain seq x y z
N MET A 1 47.79 -26.12 -38.96
CA MET A 1 46.74 -25.09 -39.00
C MET A 1 46.08 -25.08 -37.63
N PHE A 2 46.42 -24.12 -36.79
CA PHE A 2 45.84 -24.01 -35.44
C PHE A 2 44.39 -23.51 -35.55
N PRO A 3 43.46 -24.02 -34.72
CA PRO A 3 42.11 -23.47 -34.69
C PRO A 3 42.15 -22.01 -34.22
N PRO A 4 41.28 -21.13 -34.75
CA PRO A 4 41.19 -19.76 -34.25
C PRO A 4 40.81 -19.77 -32.77
N ALA A 5 41.42 -18.87 -32.00
CA ALA A 5 41.10 -18.70 -30.59
C ALA A 5 39.60 -18.39 -30.41
N PRO A 6 38.95 -18.92 -29.35
CA PRO A 6 37.55 -18.63 -29.09
C PRO A 6 37.37 -17.12 -28.86
N ALA A 7 36.34 -16.56 -29.48
CA ALA A 7 35.97 -15.16 -29.31
C ALA A 7 35.73 -14.85 -27.82
N GLU A 8 36.33 -13.76 -27.34
CA GLU A 8 36.10 -13.25 -25.98
C GLU A 8 34.59 -12.98 -25.78
N PRO A 9 34.00 -13.39 -24.64
CA PRO A 9 32.61 -13.06 -24.35
C PRO A 9 32.44 -11.54 -24.29
N PRO A 10 31.30 -11.00 -24.78
CA PRO A 10 31.05 -9.56 -24.74
C PRO A 10 31.14 -9.04 -23.31
N ALA A 11 31.82 -7.91 -23.13
CA ALA A 11 31.92 -7.24 -21.83
C ALA A 11 30.51 -7.02 -21.23
N PRO A 12 30.33 -7.17 -19.90
CA PRO A 12 29.05 -6.93 -19.27
C PRO A 12 28.60 -5.50 -19.56
N THR A 13 27.41 -5.36 -20.17
CA THR A 13 26.77 -4.06 -20.42
C THR A 13 26.70 -3.29 -19.11
N ALA A 14 27.36 -2.14 -19.04
CA ALA A 14 27.32 -1.28 -17.87
C ALA A 14 25.86 -0.96 -17.50
N ALA A 15 25.53 -1.01 -16.21
CA ALA A 15 24.19 -0.69 -15.74
C ALA A 15 23.78 0.70 -16.26
N PRO A 16 22.51 0.89 -16.69
CA PRO A 16 22.06 2.15 -17.31
C PRO A 16 21.99 3.34 -16.34
N TYR A 17 22.30 3.12 -15.07
CA TYR A 17 22.38 4.13 -14.00
C TYR A 17 23.35 3.61 -12.92
N THR A 18 23.82 4.53 -12.07
CA THR A 18 24.93 4.34 -11.14
C THR A 18 24.54 4.57 -9.69
N GLU A 19 25.46 4.31 -8.77
CA GLU A 19 25.31 4.69 -7.36
C GLU A 19 25.12 6.20 -7.16
N ASP A 20 25.79 7.01 -7.97
CA ASP A 20 25.67 8.47 -7.89
C ASP A 20 24.26 8.93 -8.31
N ASP A 21 23.63 8.25 -9.27
CA ASP A 21 22.23 8.51 -9.62
C ASP A 21 21.28 8.25 -8.44
N ILE A 22 21.50 7.17 -7.70
CA ILE A 22 20.69 6.81 -6.53
C ILE A 22 20.91 7.83 -5.41
N HIS A 23 22.16 8.20 -5.16
CA HIS A 23 22.50 9.22 -4.17
C HIS A 23 21.80 10.55 -4.50
N ARG A 24 21.85 11.00 -5.75
CA ARG A 24 21.14 12.20 -6.20
C ARG A 24 19.63 12.08 -6.03
N LEU A 25 19.02 10.95 -6.41
CA LEU A 25 17.60 10.68 -6.24
C LEU A 25 17.18 10.83 -4.78
N VAL A 26 17.83 10.09 -3.89
CA VAL A 26 17.50 10.04 -2.46
C VAL A 26 17.67 11.41 -1.82
N HIS A 27 18.81 12.07 -2.03
CA HIS A 27 19.08 13.37 -1.41
C HIS A 27 18.12 14.45 -1.90
N ARG A 28 17.85 14.54 -3.21
CA ARG A 28 16.89 15.53 -3.74
C ARG A 28 15.47 15.26 -3.27
N PHE A 29 15.06 14.00 -3.25
CA PHE A 29 13.72 13.61 -2.84
C PHE A 29 13.48 13.98 -1.36
N TYR A 30 14.39 13.60 -0.48
CA TYR A 30 14.23 13.90 0.94
C TYR A 30 14.47 15.38 1.30
N ALA A 31 15.23 16.12 0.49
CA ALA A 31 15.28 17.57 0.62
C ALA A 31 13.90 18.22 0.41
N LYS A 32 13.09 17.71 -0.52
CA LYS A 32 11.70 18.14 -0.73
C LYS A 32 10.77 17.64 0.37
N VAL A 33 10.85 16.36 0.75
CA VAL A 33 10.01 15.79 1.83
C VAL A 33 10.17 16.57 3.14
N ARG A 34 11.39 16.99 3.48
CA ARG A 34 11.67 17.75 4.72
C ARG A 34 11.00 19.13 4.76
N GLN A 35 10.79 19.73 3.59
CA GLN A 35 10.18 21.05 3.42
C GLN A 35 8.68 20.97 3.16
N ASP A 36 8.15 19.77 2.90
CA ASP A 36 6.75 19.55 2.64
C ASP A 36 5.91 19.82 3.90
N GLU A 37 4.86 20.62 3.78
CA GLU A 37 4.06 21.09 4.92
C GLU A 37 3.33 19.95 5.67
N VAL A 38 3.08 18.82 5.01
CA VAL A 38 2.33 17.68 5.59
C VAL A 38 3.28 16.55 5.97
N LEU A 39 4.19 16.16 5.07
CA LEU A 39 5.13 15.07 5.29
C LEU A 39 6.30 15.50 6.17
N GLY A 40 6.79 16.72 6.01
CA GLY A 40 7.95 17.26 6.73
C GLY A 40 7.83 17.08 8.25
N PRO A 41 6.74 17.51 8.90
CA PRO A 41 6.54 17.29 10.33
C PRO A 41 6.61 15.82 10.77
N ILE A 42 6.11 14.87 9.96
CA ILE A 42 6.12 13.44 10.29
C ILE A 42 7.55 12.89 10.31
N PHE A 43 8.35 13.23 9.30
CA PHE A 43 9.74 12.80 9.17
C PHE A 43 10.66 13.53 10.16
N ASN A 44 10.56 14.85 10.27
CA ASN A 44 11.40 15.67 11.14
C ASN A 44 11.21 15.31 12.62
N ALA A 45 10.03 14.84 13.04
CA ALA A 45 9.80 14.35 14.39
C ALA A 45 10.42 12.96 14.67
N ARG A 46 10.80 12.20 13.64
CA ARG A 46 11.24 10.78 13.76
C ARG A 46 12.70 10.55 13.36
N VAL A 47 13.26 11.43 12.54
CA VAL A 47 14.64 11.35 12.07
C VAL A 47 15.48 12.38 12.83
N ALA A 48 16.27 11.90 13.78
CA ALA A 48 17.17 12.76 14.56
C ALA A 48 18.48 13.05 13.82
N ASP A 49 19.03 12.05 13.14
CA ASP A 49 20.27 12.14 12.37
C ASP A 49 19.95 11.92 10.88
N TRP A 50 19.88 13.02 10.14
CA TRP A 50 19.50 13.01 8.73
C TRP A 50 20.59 12.43 7.84
N ASP A 51 21.86 12.68 8.11
CA ASP A 51 22.96 12.22 7.26
C ASP A 51 23.03 10.69 7.31
N ARG A 52 22.99 10.11 8.51
CA ARG A 52 22.92 8.66 8.69
C ARG A 52 21.66 8.05 8.08
N HIS A 53 20.52 8.75 8.17
CA HIS A 53 19.28 8.26 7.59
C HIS A 53 19.33 8.20 6.06
N LEU A 54 19.91 9.23 5.43
CA LEU A 54 20.07 9.29 3.98
C LEU A 54 21.05 8.24 3.46
N GLU A 55 22.14 7.95 4.17
CA GLU A 55 23.05 6.84 3.85
C GLU A 55 22.30 5.49 3.83
N MET A 56 21.51 5.21 4.87
CA MET A 56 20.69 3.98 4.95
C MET A 56 19.69 3.90 3.78
N LEU A 57 19.09 5.03 3.38
CA LEU A 57 18.15 5.09 2.26
C LEU A 57 18.84 4.91 0.90
N CYS A 58 20.07 5.41 0.74
CA CYS A 58 20.88 5.12 -0.44
C CYS A 58 21.18 3.62 -0.54
N ASP A 59 21.59 2.98 0.55
CA ASP A 59 21.80 1.53 0.60
C ASP A 59 20.51 0.74 0.30
N PHE A 60 19.36 1.22 0.79
CA PHE A 60 18.04 0.64 0.51
C PHE A 60 17.75 0.64 -0.99
N TRP A 61 17.80 1.81 -1.63
CA TRP A 61 17.52 1.93 -3.05
C TRP A 61 18.55 1.22 -3.92
N SER A 62 19.84 1.30 -3.59
CA SER A 62 20.89 0.54 -4.26
C SER A 62 20.66 -0.97 -4.18
N SER A 63 20.20 -1.49 -3.04
CA SER A 63 19.88 -2.92 -2.93
C SER A 63 18.72 -3.34 -3.83
N LEU A 64 17.78 -2.43 -4.10
CA LEU A 64 16.61 -2.68 -4.94
C LEU A 64 16.88 -2.53 -6.43
N VAL A 65 17.61 -1.49 -6.85
CA VAL A 65 17.83 -1.19 -8.27
C VAL A 65 19.13 -1.78 -8.81
N LEU A 66 20.20 -1.82 -8.01
CA LEU A 66 21.53 -2.30 -8.41
C LEU A 66 21.89 -3.66 -7.79
N GLY A 67 21.06 -4.20 -6.89
CA GLY A 67 21.25 -5.53 -6.31
C GLY A 67 22.44 -5.65 -5.35
N THR A 68 22.92 -4.53 -4.79
CA THR A 68 24.14 -4.51 -3.95
C THR A 68 24.00 -5.19 -2.59
N ARG A 69 22.77 -5.47 -2.13
CA ARG A 69 22.44 -6.11 -0.85
C ARG A 69 23.03 -5.42 0.39
N ARG A 70 23.31 -4.11 0.32
CA ARG A 70 23.88 -3.33 1.43
C ARG A 70 22.87 -3.02 2.54
N PHE A 71 21.59 -2.93 2.20
CA PHE A 71 20.54 -2.63 3.16
C PHE A 71 20.21 -3.82 4.04
N LYS A 72 20.25 -3.61 5.36
CA LYS A 72 19.96 -4.62 6.40
C LYS A 72 18.80 -4.24 7.32
N GLY A 73 18.04 -3.19 6.98
CA GLY A 73 16.95 -2.69 7.81
C GLY A 73 15.64 -3.45 7.61
N ALA A 74 14.63 -3.10 8.40
CA ALA A 74 13.28 -3.64 8.34
C ALA A 74 12.25 -2.51 8.10
N PRO A 75 11.98 -2.12 6.84
CA PRO A 75 11.12 -0.99 6.52
C PRO A 75 9.68 -1.20 7.03
N ILE A 76 9.15 -2.41 6.87
CA ILE A 76 7.76 -2.72 7.23
C ILE A 76 7.48 -2.44 8.72
N PRO A 77 8.20 -3.01 9.70
CA PRO A 77 8.01 -2.69 11.11
C PRO A 77 8.21 -1.21 11.46
N ALA A 78 9.10 -0.50 10.76
CA ALA A 78 9.36 0.91 11.04
C ALA A 78 8.13 1.78 10.69
N HIS A 79 7.58 1.62 9.49
CA HIS A 79 6.42 2.39 9.04
C HIS A 79 5.13 1.97 9.73
N ALA A 80 4.97 0.68 10.06
CA ALA A 80 3.81 0.19 10.80
C ALA A 80 3.67 0.85 12.20
N ARG A 81 4.74 1.41 12.78
CA ARG A 81 4.72 2.09 14.09
C ARG A 81 4.33 3.57 14.02
N ILE A 82 4.17 4.13 12.83
CA ILE A 82 3.79 5.53 12.66
C ILE A 82 2.27 5.63 12.88
N PRO A 83 1.80 6.40 13.88
CA PRO A 83 0.36 6.67 14.05
C PRO A 83 -0.19 7.49 12.88
N ASP A 84 -1.49 7.36 12.63
CA ASP A 84 -2.27 8.18 11.70
C ASP A 84 -1.73 8.20 10.26
N LEU A 85 -1.05 7.12 9.87
CA LEU A 85 -0.60 6.94 8.50
C LEU A 85 -1.83 6.69 7.62
N SER A 86 -1.89 7.34 6.46
CA SER A 86 -3.05 7.30 5.59
C SER A 86 -2.64 7.18 4.12
N TRP A 87 -3.54 6.69 3.27
CA TRP A 87 -3.29 6.62 1.84
C TRP A 87 -2.99 8.00 1.20
N PRO A 88 -3.67 9.10 1.56
CA PRO A 88 -3.30 10.43 1.07
C PRO A 88 -1.85 10.84 1.37
N LEU A 89 -1.29 10.43 2.52
CA LEU A 89 0.12 10.68 2.84
C LEU A 89 1.05 9.92 1.88
N PHE A 90 0.73 8.66 1.56
CA PHE A 90 1.48 7.90 0.55
C PHE A 90 1.36 8.50 -0.85
N GLN A 91 0.17 8.95 -1.25
CA GLN A 91 -0.02 9.62 -2.55
C GLN A 91 0.84 10.89 -2.66
N ARG A 92 0.89 11.70 -1.59
CA ARG A 92 1.74 12.89 -1.54
C ARG A 92 3.22 12.53 -1.61
N TRP A 93 3.65 11.50 -0.89
CA TRP A 93 5.02 10.99 -0.94
C TRP A 93 5.39 10.51 -2.35
N LEU A 94 4.50 9.74 -3.00
CA LEU A 94 4.69 9.24 -4.37
C LEU A 94 4.74 10.39 -5.39
N ALA A 95 3.90 11.42 -5.24
CA ALA A 95 3.92 12.59 -6.11
C ALA A 95 5.27 13.33 -6.05
N LEU A 96 5.82 13.55 -4.86
CA LEU A 96 7.15 14.13 -4.69
C LEU A 96 8.25 13.22 -5.26
N PHE A 97 8.09 11.91 -5.13
CA PHE A 97 9.05 10.93 -5.62
C PHE A 97 9.09 10.92 -7.15
N HIS A 98 7.94 10.78 -7.82
CA HIS A 98 7.81 10.81 -9.27
C HIS A 98 8.29 12.13 -9.87
N GLY A 99 7.99 13.26 -9.22
CA GLY A 99 8.52 14.56 -9.65
C GLY A 99 10.06 14.61 -9.57
N THR A 100 10.64 14.03 -8.52
CA THR A 100 12.10 14.02 -8.34
C THR A 100 12.80 13.06 -9.30
N SER A 101 12.26 11.86 -9.52
CA SER A 101 12.84 10.90 -10.46
C SER A 101 12.80 11.42 -11.90
N ALA A 102 11.72 12.11 -12.29
CA ALA A 102 11.62 12.79 -13.59
C ALA A 102 12.68 13.90 -13.77
N GLU A 103 12.91 14.72 -12.74
CA GLU A 103 13.91 15.80 -12.76
C GLU A 103 15.36 15.33 -12.91
N LEU A 104 15.66 14.05 -12.67
CA LEU A 104 17.00 13.51 -12.91
C LEU A 104 17.31 13.30 -14.39
N GLY A 105 16.29 13.26 -15.26
CA GLY A 105 16.50 13.08 -16.70
C GLY A 105 17.06 11.72 -17.09
N CYS A 106 16.86 10.68 -16.25
CA CYS A 106 17.27 9.31 -16.53
C CYS A 106 16.04 8.39 -16.66
N PRO A 107 15.46 8.21 -17.87
CA PRO A 107 14.20 7.47 -18.07
C PRO A 107 14.26 6.00 -17.62
N ALA A 108 15.41 5.35 -17.80
CA ALA A 108 15.62 3.97 -17.38
C ALA A 108 15.55 3.82 -15.86
N LEU A 109 16.20 4.72 -15.12
CA LEU A 109 16.11 4.75 -13.67
C LEU A 109 14.70 5.09 -13.22
N GLN A 110 14.12 6.17 -13.76
CA GLN A 110 12.78 6.66 -13.42
C GLN A 110 11.74 5.53 -13.48
N THR A 111 11.64 4.86 -14.62
CA THR A 111 10.67 3.76 -14.83
C THR A 111 10.80 2.69 -13.75
N GLN A 112 12.03 2.36 -13.38
CA GLN A 112 12.30 1.30 -12.42
C GLN A 112 12.04 1.74 -10.97
N VAL A 113 12.44 2.95 -10.58
CA VAL A 113 12.25 3.44 -9.20
C VAL A 113 10.81 3.79 -8.92
N ASP A 114 10.07 4.35 -9.89
CA ASP A 114 8.66 4.72 -9.73
C ASP A 114 7.81 3.45 -9.53
N ALA A 115 7.99 2.45 -10.39
CA ALA A 115 7.30 1.16 -10.22
C ALA A 115 7.66 0.44 -8.90
N MET A 116 8.87 0.63 -8.39
CA MET A 116 9.25 0.10 -7.08
C MET A 116 8.64 0.90 -5.92
N ALA A 117 8.67 2.22 -6.01
CA ALA A 117 8.06 3.13 -5.04
C ALA A 117 6.57 2.82 -4.84
N GLU A 118 5.82 2.65 -5.93
CA GLU A 118 4.40 2.29 -5.89
C GLU A 118 4.16 0.95 -5.17
N ARG A 119 4.93 -0.09 -5.53
CA ARG A 119 4.82 -1.41 -4.88
C ARG A 119 5.16 -1.35 -3.39
N ILE A 120 6.19 -0.60 -3.02
CA ILE A 120 6.59 -0.42 -1.62
C ILE A 120 5.50 0.33 -0.85
N ALA A 121 5.01 1.46 -1.38
CA ALA A 121 3.95 2.24 -0.76
C ALA A 121 2.69 1.39 -0.54
N ALA A 122 2.24 0.65 -1.56
CA ALA A 122 1.11 -0.27 -1.46
C ALA A 122 1.34 -1.35 -0.39
N LYS A 123 2.55 -1.92 -0.31
CA LYS A 123 2.88 -2.93 0.70
C LYS A 123 2.89 -2.36 2.12
N LEU A 124 3.53 -1.21 2.32
CA LEU A 124 3.58 -0.55 3.63
C LEU A 124 2.19 -0.15 4.09
N TRP A 125 1.37 0.38 3.18
CA TRP A 125 -0.03 0.71 3.44
C TRP A 125 -0.84 -0.53 3.85
N SER A 126 -0.74 -1.62 3.09
CA SER A 126 -1.43 -2.88 3.41
C SER A 126 -1.06 -3.42 4.80
N VAL A 127 0.23 -3.36 5.17
CA VAL A 127 0.66 -3.81 6.51
C VAL A 127 0.21 -2.85 7.61
N TRP A 128 0.27 -1.55 7.36
CA TRP A 128 -0.21 -0.57 8.33
C TRP A 128 -1.72 -0.74 8.57
N GLN A 129 -2.51 -0.94 7.51
CA GLN A 129 -3.93 -1.27 7.61
C GLN A 129 -4.17 -2.54 8.40
N GLN A 130 -3.40 -3.60 8.21
CA GLN A 130 -3.54 -4.85 8.97
C GLN A 130 -3.21 -4.69 10.46
N ARG A 131 -2.48 -3.65 10.84
CA ARG A 131 -2.17 -3.32 12.24
C ARG A 131 -3.18 -2.34 12.83
N ALA A 132 -3.61 -1.36 12.06
CA ALA A 132 -4.59 -0.35 12.47
C ALA A 132 -6.00 -0.94 12.48
N ALA A 133 -6.29 -1.86 11.58
CA ALA A 133 -7.39 -2.80 11.72
C ALA A 133 -6.97 -3.84 12.75
N ILE A 134 -7.36 -3.63 14.01
CA ILE A 134 -8.29 -4.51 14.73
C ILE A 134 -8.54 -3.98 16.16
N PRO A 135 -9.80 -3.70 16.54
CA PRO A 135 -10.66 -4.66 17.23
C PRO A 135 -11.00 -5.79 16.27
N SER A 136 -10.87 -7.04 16.70
CA SER A 136 -10.98 -8.21 15.83
C SER A 136 -12.39 -8.35 15.31
N LEU A 137 -12.67 -7.73 14.15
CA LEU A 137 -13.86 -8.05 13.39
C LEU A 137 -13.65 -9.43 12.78
N PRO A 138 -14.55 -10.38 13.04
CA PRO A 138 -14.42 -11.73 12.50
C PRO A 138 -14.28 -11.67 10.97
N GLY A 139 -13.33 -12.42 10.43
CA GLY A 139 -13.24 -12.68 8.98
C GLY A 139 -13.87 -14.01 8.60
N THR A 140 -14.21 -14.83 9.59
CA THR A 140 -14.69 -16.20 9.44
C THR A 140 -16.11 -16.31 9.94
N LEU A 141 -16.94 -17.07 9.22
CA LEU A 141 -18.31 -17.35 9.65
C LEU A 141 -18.31 -18.11 11.00
N PRO A 142 -19.24 -17.80 11.92
CA PRO A 142 -19.46 -18.61 13.10
C PRO A 142 -19.83 -20.06 12.75
N GLU A 143 -19.64 -20.97 13.69
CA GLU A 143 -20.09 -22.36 13.53
C GLU A 143 -21.60 -22.42 13.28
N GLY A 144 -22.05 -23.36 12.44
CA GLY A 144 -23.45 -23.48 12.02
C GLY A 144 -23.89 -22.47 10.94
N VAL A 145 -23.23 -21.33 10.79
CA VAL A 145 -23.60 -20.33 9.78
C VAL A 145 -23.21 -20.80 8.38
N ARG A 146 -24.13 -20.67 7.41
CA ARG A 146 -23.94 -21.09 6.02
C ARG A 146 -24.34 -19.99 5.03
N PRO A 147 -23.60 -19.83 3.92
CA PRO A 147 -24.03 -18.99 2.79
C PRO A 147 -25.38 -19.44 2.24
N TYR A 148 -26.22 -18.48 1.87
CA TYR A 148 -27.49 -18.79 1.18
C TYR A 148 -27.76 -17.90 -0.04
N LYS A 149 -27.10 -16.74 -0.16
CA LYS A 149 -27.30 -15.82 -1.27
C LYS A 149 -26.09 -14.90 -1.47
N ASP A 150 -25.70 -14.68 -2.71
CA ASP A 150 -24.75 -13.62 -3.06
C ASP A 150 -25.47 -12.37 -3.58
N SER A 151 -24.89 -11.22 -3.30
CA SER A 151 -25.22 -9.98 -4.01
C SER A 151 -24.65 -10.01 -5.44
N PRO A 152 -25.08 -9.08 -6.32
CA PRO A 152 -24.27 -8.71 -7.47
C PRO A 152 -22.88 -8.24 -7.05
N VAL A 153 -21.94 -8.26 -7.98
CA VAL A 153 -20.65 -7.58 -7.80
C VAL A 153 -20.88 -6.08 -7.93
N PHE A 154 -20.52 -5.35 -6.89
CA PHE A 154 -20.65 -3.90 -6.83
C PHE A 154 -19.37 -3.22 -7.31
N THR A 155 -19.52 -2.14 -8.06
CA THR A 155 -18.49 -1.25 -8.58
C THR A 155 -18.91 0.21 -8.30
N PRO A 156 -18.04 1.22 -8.47
CA PRO A 156 -18.42 2.62 -8.28
C PRO A 156 -19.66 3.03 -9.09
N GLU A 157 -19.88 2.41 -10.26
CA GLU A 157 -20.94 2.76 -11.21
C GLU A 157 -22.31 2.19 -10.81
N ASN A 158 -22.35 1.07 -10.07
CA ASN A 158 -23.59 0.36 -9.75
C ASN A 158 -23.86 0.23 -8.25
N LEU A 159 -23.00 0.78 -7.38
CA LEU A 159 -23.13 0.72 -5.93
C LEU A 159 -24.41 1.46 -5.48
N PRO A 160 -25.39 0.76 -4.87
CA PRO A 160 -26.61 1.40 -4.39
C PRO A 160 -26.31 2.42 -3.28
N ASP A 161 -26.98 3.56 -3.30
CA ASP A 161 -26.78 4.62 -2.30
C ASP A 161 -27.07 4.16 -0.88
N ALA A 162 -27.96 3.18 -0.70
CA ALA A 162 -28.23 2.57 0.59
C ALA A 162 -27.00 1.93 1.24
N LEU A 163 -26.05 1.39 0.44
CA LEU A 163 -24.82 0.81 0.98
C LEU A 163 -23.75 1.86 1.31
N LYS A 164 -23.88 3.06 0.73
CA LYS A 164 -22.99 4.21 0.98
C LYS A 164 -23.36 4.95 2.28
N ALA A 165 -24.55 4.69 2.81
CA ALA A 165 -25.04 5.27 4.06
C ALA A 165 -25.19 4.18 5.14
N ALA A 166 -25.26 4.60 6.40
CA ALA A 166 -25.36 3.71 7.55
C ALA A 166 -26.61 2.81 7.46
N HIS A 167 -26.40 1.50 7.34
CA HIS A 167 -27.44 0.48 7.23
C HIS A 167 -27.04 -0.79 7.99
N SER A 168 -27.95 -1.76 8.12
CA SER A 168 -27.68 -3.01 8.80
C SER A 168 -28.33 -4.19 8.10
N THR A 169 -27.81 -5.39 8.37
CA THR A 169 -28.52 -6.64 8.05
C THR A 169 -29.64 -6.89 9.06
N LYS A 170 -30.55 -7.81 8.73
CA LYS A 170 -31.61 -8.25 9.65
C LYS A 170 -31.02 -9.17 10.74
N ALA A 171 -31.75 -9.31 11.86
CA ALA A 171 -31.43 -10.29 12.88
C ALA A 171 -31.20 -11.69 12.28
N GLY A 172 -30.16 -12.39 12.74
CA GLY A 172 -29.78 -13.72 12.23
C GLY A 172 -29.21 -13.74 10.80
N THR A 173 -28.89 -12.59 10.20
CA THR A 173 -28.28 -12.50 8.87
C THR A 173 -26.89 -11.87 8.98
N TRP A 174 -25.88 -12.63 8.57
CA TRP A 174 -24.51 -12.15 8.43
C TRP A 174 -24.23 -11.75 6.98
N GLY A 175 -23.34 -10.79 6.78
CA GLY A 175 -22.80 -10.45 5.46
C GLY A 175 -21.30 -10.69 5.42
N LEU A 176 -20.81 -11.57 4.56
CA LEU A 176 -19.38 -11.69 4.30
C LEU A 176 -19.04 -10.81 3.10
N LEU A 177 -18.47 -9.64 3.34
CA LEU A 177 -18.04 -8.72 2.29
C LEU A 177 -16.63 -9.08 1.84
N LYS A 178 -16.43 -9.28 0.54
CA LYS A 178 -15.13 -9.57 -0.06
C LYS A 178 -14.78 -8.57 -1.16
N VAL A 179 -13.60 -7.98 -1.08
CA VAL A 179 -13.09 -7.07 -2.12
C VAL A 179 -12.36 -7.90 -3.19
N HIS A 180 -12.73 -7.71 -4.45
CA HIS A 180 -12.11 -8.38 -5.60
C HIS A 180 -11.03 -7.50 -6.24
N ALA A 181 -11.25 -6.19 -6.34
CA ALA A 181 -10.33 -5.22 -6.92
C ALA A 181 -10.48 -3.84 -6.26
N GLY A 182 -9.45 -3.00 -6.33
CA GLY A 182 -9.47 -1.63 -5.80
C GLY A 182 -9.35 -1.55 -4.28
N VAL A 183 -9.87 -0.46 -3.72
CA VAL A 183 -9.78 -0.14 -2.29
C VAL A 183 -11.13 0.33 -1.79
N LEU A 184 -11.65 -0.35 -0.77
CA LEU A 184 -12.95 -0.09 -0.16
C LEU A 184 -12.78 0.25 1.32
N ARG A 185 -13.27 1.41 1.74
CA ARG A 185 -13.47 1.73 3.15
C ARG A 185 -14.77 1.11 3.63
N PHE A 186 -14.72 0.46 4.78
CA PHE A 186 -15.82 -0.09 5.55
C PHE A 186 -15.85 0.61 6.90
N THR A 187 -17.00 1.13 7.29
CA THR A 187 -17.15 1.90 8.53
C THR A 187 -18.23 1.26 9.39
N LEU A 188 -17.93 1.02 10.67
CA LEU A 188 -18.89 0.70 11.72
C LEU A 188 -19.40 2.00 12.33
N ASP A 189 -20.70 2.23 12.19
CA ASP A 189 -21.35 3.45 12.64
C ASP A 189 -21.80 3.37 14.12
N ASP A 190 -21.92 2.17 14.67
CA ASP A 190 -22.31 1.94 16.07
C ASP A 190 -21.10 1.85 17.01
N ALA A 191 -21.24 2.31 18.25
CA ALA A 191 -20.18 2.26 19.25
C ALA A 191 -19.94 0.83 19.82
N PRO A 192 -18.68 0.36 19.97
CA PRO A 192 -17.45 1.04 19.59
C PRO A 192 -17.30 1.05 18.06
N GLY A 193 -17.30 2.25 17.48
CA GLY A 193 -17.19 2.43 16.04
C GLY A 193 -15.81 2.02 15.56
N GLY A 194 -15.62 2.05 14.26
CA GLY A 194 -14.34 1.71 13.68
C GLY A 194 -14.37 1.81 12.17
N GLU A 195 -13.20 2.04 11.60
CA GLU A 195 -13.02 2.03 10.15
C GLU A 195 -12.01 0.96 9.78
N ALA A 196 -12.29 0.25 8.69
CA ALA A 196 -11.40 -0.70 8.07
C ALA A 196 -11.29 -0.34 6.59
N VAL A 197 -10.08 -0.39 6.04
CA VAL A 197 -9.88 -0.24 4.60
C VAL A 197 -9.43 -1.59 4.06
N LEU A 198 -10.20 -2.10 3.10
CA LEU A 198 -10.09 -3.42 2.50
C LEU A 198 -9.56 -3.30 1.07
N THR A 199 -8.61 -4.17 0.70
CA THR A 199 -8.06 -4.28 -0.64
C THR A 199 -8.37 -5.66 -1.26
N ALA A 200 -8.04 -5.82 -2.54
CA ALA A 200 -8.27 -7.06 -3.28
C ALA A 200 -7.83 -8.33 -2.51
N GLY A 201 -8.77 -9.27 -2.35
CA GLY A 201 -8.58 -10.52 -1.63
C GLY A 201 -8.94 -10.49 -0.15
N GLN A 202 -9.11 -9.30 0.44
CA GLN A 202 -9.53 -9.15 1.84
C GLN A 202 -11.05 -9.25 2.00
N GLN A 203 -11.49 -9.62 3.21
CA GLN A 203 -12.89 -9.76 3.56
C GLN A 203 -13.16 -9.30 5.00
N VAL A 204 -14.42 -8.95 5.28
CA VAL A 204 -14.92 -8.61 6.61
C VAL A 204 -16.27 -9.29 6.84
N LEU A 205 -16.48 -9.85 8.04
CA LEU A 205 -17.80 -10.32 8.46
C LEU A 205 -18.57 -9.16 9.09
N ILE A 206 -19.76 -8.95 8.56
CA ILE A 206 -20.78 -8.05 9.07
C ILE A 206 -21.71 -8.88 9.95
N GLU A 207 -21.74 -8.56 11.24
CA GLU A 207 -22.64 -9.20 12.19
C GLU A 207 -24.10 -8.71 12.04
N PRO A 208 -25.09 -9.52 12.44
CA PRO A 208 -26.48 -9.13 12.40
C PRO A 208 -26.73 -7.82 13.12
N GLN A 209 -27.50 -6.93 12.50
CA GLN A 209 -27.98 -5.67 13.10
C GLN A 209 -26.90 -4.63 13.43
N VAL A 210 -25.63 -4.89 13.11
CA VAL A 210 -24.56 -3.89 13.25
C VAL A 210 -24.66 -2.86 12.12
N ARG A 211 -24.73 -1.58 12.47
CA ARG A 211 -24.78 -0.50 11.48
C ARG A 211 -23.41 -0.23 10.89
N HIS A 212 -23.38 -0.17 9.57
CA HIS A 212 -22.17 0.06 8.80
C HIS A 212 -22.48 0.72 7.46
N HIS A 213 -21.44 1.19 6.79
CA HIS A 213 -21.48 1.64 5.41
C HIS A 213 -20.15 1.41 4.70
N VAL A 214 -20.14 1.57 3.38
CA VAL A 214 -18.94 1.42 2.56
C VAL A 214 -18.73 2.60 1.61
N ALA A 215 -17.47 2.90 1.32
CA ALA A 215 -17.08 3.88 0.31
C ALA A 215 -15.88 3.35 -0.48
N PHE A 216 -15.87 3.52 -1.81
CA PHE A 216 -14.67 3.24 -2.59
C PHE A 216 -13.67 4.38 -2.39
N GLU A 217 -12.45 4.06 -1.95
CA GLU A 217 -11.31 4.99 -1.94
C GLU A 217 -10.62 5.02 -3.29
N LEU A 218 -10.57 3.87 -3.97
CA LEU A 218 -10.10 3.72 -5.33
C LEU A 218 -11.10 2.86 -6.12
N PRO A 219 -11.30 3.13 -7.42
CA PRO A 219 -12.16 2.32 -8.27
C PRO A 219 -11.84 0.82 -8.16
N GLY A 220 -12.87 0.00 -8.10
CA GLY A 220 -12.71 -1.40 -7.75
C GLY A 220 -14.01 -2.19 -7.80
N SER A 221 -14.00 -3.37 -7.18
CA SER A 221 -15.17 -4.20 -7.07
C SER A 221 -15.20 -5.03 -5.79
N PHE A 222 -16.38 -5.25 -5.24
CA PHE A 222 -16.61 -6.13 -4.10
C PHE A 222 -17.93 -6.88 -4.23
N GLN A 223 -18.12 -7.93 -3.42
CA GLN A 223 -19.36 -8.71 -3.35
C GLN A 223 -19.69 -9.01 -1.89
N ILE A 224 -20.97 -9.18 -1.57
CA ILE A 224 -21.44 -9.59 -0.24
C ILE A 224 -22.12 -10.95 -0.36
N THR A 225 -21.64 -11.92 0.40
CA THR A 225 -22.29 -13.22 0.58
C THR A 225 -23.11 -13.19 1.86
N PHE A 226 -24.44 -13.28 1.73
CA PHE A 226 -25.36 -13.35 2.86
C PHE A 226 -25.41 -14.77 3.43
N CYS A 227 -25.27 -14.84 4.75
CA CYS A 227 -25.20 -16.08 5.50
C CYS A 227 -26.23 -16.08 6.64
N ARG A 228 -26.66 -17.26 7.07
CA ARG A 228 -27.57 -17.47 8.21
C ARG A 228 -27.18 -18.72 8.99
N ALA A 229 -27.51 -18.75 10.28
CA ALA A 229 -27.39 -19.96 11.11
C ALA A 229 -28.47 -20.99 10.75
#